data_AF-A0A523QB07-F1
#
_entry.id   AF-A0A523QB07-F1
#
_cell.length_a   1.000
_cell.length_b   1.000
_cell.length_c   1.000
_cell.angle_alpha   90.00
_cell.angle_beta   90.00
_cell.angle_gamma   90.00
#
_symmetry.space_group_name_H-M   'P 1'
#
loop_
_entity.id
_entity.type
_entity.pdbx_description
1 polymer ?
#
loop_
_entity_poly.entity_id
_entity_poly.type
_entity_poly.pdbx_seq_one_letter_code
_entity_poly.pdbx_strand_id
1 'polypeptide(L)'
;MPLIYNIMTLGLFVVAVGGANAQEVRATPDQFFSAFAQRHETQCKQRGELERRYLHRGELVAAYAAKSAEVSLCDCMPQGLSALQKSLSKTTRETPVPLTEFAQKYLIPTSARCSAEGLHASYSLSEGCAQRHKSQFANPEGFCQCMQSAISALSDMEVYQSGQEGADFSEAYQKAKREGVPPPDPPEALKKLQAMGERCASTANRASGLTTP
;
A
#
# COMPACT_ATOMS: atom_id res chain seq x y z
N MET A 1 -15.18 1.99 4.78
CA MET A 1 -14.07 1.76 3.82
C MET A 1 -13.11 2.96 3.76
N PRO A 2 -12.27 3.23 4.79
CA PRO A 2 -11.25 4.29 4.72
C PRO A 2 -9.80 3.77 4.57
N LEU A 3 -9.58 2.45 4.56
CA LEU A 3 -8.24 1.83 4.51
C LEU A 3 -7.48 2.08 3.20
N ILE A 4 -8.19 2.33 2.10
CA ILE A 4 -7.63 2.44 0.75
C ILE A 4 -7.13 3.87 0.46
N TYR A 5 -7.56 4.84 1.25
CA TYR A 5 -7.38 6.27 0.96
C TYR A 5 -5.95 6.79 1.16
N ASN A 6 -5.10 6.13 1.96
CA ASN A 6 -3.76 6.65 2.29
C ASN A 6 -2.60 5.95 1.57
N ILE A 7 -2.84 4.85 0.84
CA ILE A 7 -1.84 4.30 -0.10
C ILE A 7 -1.71 5.23 -1.34
N MET A 8 -2.70 6.12 -1.55
CA MET A 8 -2.81 6.98 -2.73
C MET A 8 -1.66 7.98 -2.93
N THR A 9 -0.79 8.21 -1.94
CA THR A 9 0.37 9.11 -2.12
C THR A 9 1.62 8.41 -2.69
N LEU A 10 1.66 7.07 -2.65
CA LEU A 10 2.69 6.29 -3.35
C LEU A 10 2.40 6.16 -4.86
N GLY A 11 1.14 6.34 -5.28
CA GLY A 11 0.71 6.33 -6.69
C GLY A 11 1.19 7.52 -7.52
N LEU A 12 1.66 8.60 -6.88
CA LEU A 12 2.16 9.81 -7.55
C LEU A 12 3.51 9.62 -8.25
N PHE A 13 4.07 8.41 -8.28
CA PHE A 13 5.27 8.08 -9.04
C PHE A 13 5.00 7.46 -10.42
N VAL A 14 3.75 7.06 -10.73
CA VAL A 14 3.41 6.46 -12.04
C VAL A 14 2.53 7.39 -12.90
N VAL A 15 1.92 8.43 -12.33
CA VAL A 15 1.05 9.36 -13.08
C VAL A 15 1.87 10.45 -13.78
N ALA A 16 2.61 10.07 -14.83
CA ALA A 16 3.00 10.97 -15.93
C ALA A 16 3.40 10.21 -17.20
N VAL A 17 2.87 9.00 -17.44
CA VAL A 17 3.08 8.28 -18.72
C VAL A 17 1.76 8.22 -19.48
N GLY A 18 1.19 9.40 -19.74
CA GLY A 18 -0.13 9.54 -20.36
C GLY A 18 -0.23 10.83 -21.16
N GLY A 19 0.74 11.09 -22.03
CA GLY A 19 0.72 12.23 -22.95
C GLY A 19 1.47 11.88 -24.22
N ALA A 20 0.75 11.77 -25.34
CA ALA A 20 1.19 11.23 -26.61
C ALA A 20 2.28 12.04 -27.36
N ASN A 21 3.09 12.86 -26.68
CA ASN A 21 4.26 13.56 -27.23
C ASN A 21 5.31 13.94 -26.15
N ALA A 22 5.36 13.24 -25.00
CA ALA A 22 6.45 13.42 -24.05
C ALA A 22 7.66 12.60 -24.50
N GLN A 23 8.77 13.25 -24.84
CA GLN A 23 10.07 12.57 -24.97
C GLN A 23 10.29 11.71 -23.73
N GLU A 24 10.50 10.41 -23.95
CA GLU A 24 10.70 9.45 -22.86
C GLU A 24 11.94 9.88 -22.05
N VAL A 25 11.73 10.25 -20.78
CA VAL A 25 12.83 10.72 -19.91
C VAL A 25 13.85 9.60 -19.77
N ARG A 26 15.07 9.84 -20.27
CA ARG A 26 16.22 8.93 -20.12
C ARG A 26 17.20 9.52 -19.11
N ALA A 27 17.59 8.72 -18.13
CA ALA A 27 18.59 9.07 -17.14
C ALA A 27 19.33 7.82 -16.67
N THR A 28 20.41 7.99 -15.95
CA THR A 28 21.10 6.85 -15.34
C THR A 28 20.33 6.36 -14.11
N PRO A 29 20.40 5.06 -13.76
CA PRO A 29 19.82 4.57 -12.52
C PRO A 29 20.27 5.35 -11.28
N ASP A 30 21.53 5.80 -11.20
CA ASP A 30 22.00 6.64 -10.08
C ASP A 30 21.28 7.99 -9.99
N GLN A 31 20.99 8.62 -11.13
CA GLN A 31 20.21 9.85 -11.17
C GLN A 31 18.77 9.61 -10.71
N PHE A 32 18.15 8.51 -11.16
CA PHE A 32 16.81 8.16 -10.70
C PHE A 32 16.79 7.87 -9.19
N PHE A 33 17.67 7.01 -8.67
CA PHE A 33 17.74 6.74 -7.22
C PHE A 33 17.92 8.01 -6.39
N SER A 34 18.78 8.92 -6.84
CA SER A 34 19.02 10.20 -6.15
C SER A 34 17.77 11.09 -6.13
N ALA A 35 17.07 11.21 -7.27
CA ALA A 35 15.83 11.97 -7.36
C ALA A 35 14.71 11.36 -6.48
N PHE A 36 14.63 10.02 -6.45
CA PHE A 36 13.72 9.29 -5.58
C PHE A 36 14.01 9.58 -4.10
N ALA A 37 15.27 9.46 -3.68
CA ALA A 37 15.68 9.69 -2.30
C ALA A 37 15.35 11.12 -1.83
N GLN A 38 15.67 12.14 -2.62
CA GLN A 38 15.40 13.55 -2.27
C GLN A 38 13.89 13.83 -2.10
N ARG A 39 13.05 13.28 -2.98
CA ARG A 39 11.60 13.45 -2.87
C ARG A 39 11.03 12.75 -1.64
N HIS A 40 11.48 11.52 -1.37
CA HIS A 40 11.07 10.78 -0.19
C HIS A 40 11.49 11.49 1.10
N GLU A 41 12.73 11.99 1.17
CA GLU A 41 13.21 12.76 2.32
C GLU A 41 12.29 13.95 2.62
N THR A 42 11.84 14.66 1.59
CA THR A 42 10.91 15.79 1.75
C THR A 42 9.55 15.34 2.29
N GLN A 43 8.98 14.25 1.76
CA GLN A 43 7.70 13.72 2.23
C GLN A 43 7.77 13.18 3.67
N CYS A 44 8.91 12.58 4.03
CA CYS A 44 9.12 11.96 5.33
C CYS A 44 9.44 12.94 6.46
N LYS A 45 9.70 14.22 6.16
CA LYS A 45 9.84 15.28 7.18
C LYS A 45 8.57 15.47 8.01
N GLN A 46 7.40 15.20 7.44
CA GLN A 46 6.10 15.36 8.11
C GLN A 46 5.53 14.03 8.64
N ARG A 47 6.38 13.00 8.80
CA ARG A 47 5.96 11.69 9.28
C ARG A 47 5.15 11.78 10.59
N GLY A 48 4.10 10.98 10.65
CA GLY A 48 3.16 10.87 11.76
C GLY A 48 2.13 11.98 11.82
N GLU A 49 2.21 13.02 10.97
CA GLU A 49 1.24 14.12 11.00
C GLU A 49 -0.14 13.63 10.59
N LEU A 50 -0.22 12.79 9.56
CA LEU A 50 -1.47 12.25 9.07
C LEU A 50 -2.07 11.24 10.05
N GLU A 51 -1.24 10.35 10.62
CA GLU A 51 -1.64 9.46 11.71
C GLU A 51 -2.26 10.26 12.87
N ARG A 52 -1.56 11.29 13.37
CA ARG A 52 -2.05 12.14 14.47
C ARG A 52 -3.38 12.81 14.15
N ARG A 53 -3.56 13.30 12.92
CA ARG A 53 -4.84 13.91 12.48
C ARG A 53 -5.99 12.90 12.54
N TYR A 54 -5.77 11.67 12.10
CA TYR A 54 -6.79 10.62 12.17
C TYR A 54 -7.08 10.19 13.61
N LEU A 55 -6.05 10.06 14.45
CA LEU A 55 -6.22 9.75 15.88
C LEU A 55 -7.06 10.81 16.59
N HIS A 56 -6.80 12.10 16.33
CA HIS A 56 -7.59 13.20 16.91
C HIS A 56 -9.07 13.15 16.50
N ARG A 57 -9.40 12.62 15.32
CA ARG A 57 -10.78 12.41 14.85
C ARG A 57 -11.41 11.09 15.33
N GLY A 58 -10.69 10.29 16.11
CA GLY A 58 -11.13 8.95 16.53
C GLY A 58 -11.13 7.91 15.39
N GLU A 59 -10.52 8.22 14.25
CA GLU A 59 -10.50 7.37 13.06
C GLU A 59 -9.32 6.38 13.14
N LEU A 60 -9.35 5.48 14.13
CA LEU A 60 -8.25 4.56 14.42
C LEU A 60 -7.77 3.79 13.18
N VAL A 61 -8.68 3.17 12.44
CA VAL A 61 -8.34 2.39 11.23
C VAL A 61 -7.59 3.24 10.19
N ALA A 62 -8.00 4.49 9.99
CA ALA A 62 -7.34 5.39 9.05
C ALA A 62 -5.97 5.87 9.56
N ALA A 63 -5.84 6.09 10.87
CA ALA A 63 -4.58 6.44 11.50
C ALA A 63 -3.52 5.35 11.30
N TYR A 64 -3.89 4.08 11.54
CA TYR A 64 -2.98 2.96 11.34
C TYR A 64 -2.64 2.72 9.87
N ALA A 65 -3.60 2.90 8.96
CA ALA A 65 -3.32 2.84 7.53
C ALA A 65 -2.31 3.93 7.12
N ALA A 66 -2.45 5.16 7.65
CA ALA A 66 -1.49 6.23 7.43
C ALA A 66 -0.10 5.87 8.00
N LYS A 67 -0.03 5.38 9.24
CA LYS A 67 1.23 4.92 9.85
C LYS A 67 1.90 3.84 9.00
N SER A 68 1.15 2.85 8.53
CA SER A 68 1.69 1.77 7.69
C SER A 68 2.22 2.29 6.37
N ALA A 69 1.49 3.19 5.70
CA ALA A 69 1.94 3.81 4.46
C ALA A 69 3.22 4.63 4.68
N GLU A 70 3.31 5.37 5.78
CA GLU A 70 4.50 6.11 6.17
C GLU A 70 5.70 5.20 6.46
N VAL A 71 5.51 4.04 7.12
CA VAL A 71 6.59 3.05 7.32
C VAL A 71 7.09 2.52 5.98
N SER A 72 6.19 2.11 5.08
CA SER A 72 6.58 1.62 3.74
C SER A 72 7.33 2.69 2.94
N LEU A 73 6.84 3.93 2.96
CA LEU A 73 7.42 5.05 2.21
C LEU A 73 8.73 5.58 2.84
N CYS A 74 8.80 5.69 4.16
CA CYS A 74 9.89 6.40 4.83
C CYS A 74 10.97 5.49 5.41
N ASP A 75 10.66 4.22 5.63
CA ASP A 75 11.63 3.25 6.13
C ASP A 75 11.99 2.22 5.06
N CYS A 76 11.01 1.46 4.58
CA CYS A 76 11.29 0.33 3.68
C CYS A 76 11.82 0.78 2.32
N MET A 77 11.15 1.73 1.65
CA MET A 77 11.53 2.16 0.30
C MET A 77 12.95 2.75 0.24
N PRO A 78 13.35 3.72 1.11
CA PRO A 78 14.71 4.25 1.11
C PRO A 78 15.77 3.18 1.37
N GLN A 79 15.52 2.28 2.32
CA GLN A 79 16.45 1.18 2.63
C GLN A 79 16.57 0.21 1.45
N GLY A 80 15.44 -0.19 0.86
CA GLY A 80 15.37 -1.10 -0.27
C GLY A 80 16.06 -0.54 -1.52
N LEU A 81 15.78 0.72 -1.87
CA LEU A 81 16.42 1.37 -3.02
C LEU A 81 17.91 1.59 -2.79
N SER A 82 18.34 1.96 -1.58
CA SER A 82 19.77 2.10 -1.26
C SER A 82 20.50 0.76 -1.37
N ALA A 83 19.92 -0.32 -0.84
CA ALA A 83 20.49 -1.67 -0.96
C ALA A 83 20.56 -2.12 -2.42
N LEU A 84 19.50 -1.89 -3.19
CA LEU A 84 19.45 -2.19 -4.62
C LEU A 84 20.53 -1.42 -5.38
N GLN A 85 20.64 -0.11 -5.19
CA GLN A 85 21.68 0.70 -5.80
C GLN A 85 23.09 0.14 -5.51
N LYS A 86 23.38 -0.22 -4.26
CA LYS A 86 24.68 -0.81 -3.88
C LYS A 86 24.96 -2.17 -4.54
N SER A 87 23.91 -2.93 -4.86
CA SER A 87 24.04 -4.23 -5.54
C SER A 87 24.29 -4.14 -7.04
N LEU A 88 23.99 -2.99 -7.67
CA LEU A 88 24.15 -2.82 -9.11
C LEU A 88 25.61 -2.55 -9.50
N SER A 89 26.03 -3.16 -10.62
CA SER A 89 27.35 -2.86 -11.20
C SER A 89 27.46 -1.38 -11.59
N LYS A 90 28.68 -0.84 -11.59
CA LYS A 90 28.93 0.54 -12.03
C LYS A 90 28.37 0.79 -13.44
N THR A 91 28.63 -0.12 -14.38
CA THR A 91 28.12 -0.04 -15.76
C THR A 91 26.60 0.07 -15.79
N THR A 92 25.90 -0.76 -15.01
CA THR A 92 24.43 -0.70 -14.93
C THR A 92 23.96 0.63 -14.36
N ARG A 93 24.64 1.16 -13.34
CA ARG A 93 24.25 2.43 -12.67
C ARG A 93 24.46 3.67 -13.51
N GLU A 94 25.38 3.62 -14.48
CA GLU A 94 25.77 4.76 -15.31
C GLU A 94 25.20 4.69 -16.74
N THR A 95 24.63 3.55 -17.16
CA THR A 95 24.01 3.41 -18.49
C THR A 95 22.62 4.07 -18.50
N PRO A 96 22.37 5.07 -19.37
CA PRO A 96 21.06 5.71 -19.43
C PRO A 96 19.96 4.76 -19.89
N VAL A 97 18.88 4.69 -19.13
CA VAL A 97 17.68 3.90 -19.44
C VAL A 97 16.44 4.80 -19.42
N PRO A 98 15.37 4.43 -20.12
CA PRO A 98 14.06 5.04 -19.92
C PRO A 98 13.57 4.92 -18.48
N LEU A 99 12.81 5.91 -18.01
CA LEU A 99 12.13 5.84 -16.71
C LEU A 99 11.23 4.60 -16.59
N THR A 100 10.56 4.21 -17.67
CA THR A 100 9.69 3.03 -17.75
C THR A 100 10.45 1.74 -17.45
N GLU A 101 11.61 1.56 -18.09
CA GLU A 101 12.50 0.42 -17.86
C GLU A 101 13.07 0.43 -16.43
N PHE A 102 13.54 1.58 -15.94
CA PHE A 102 14.01 1.73 -14.57
C PHE A 102 12.92 1.37 -13.56
N ALA A 103 11.69 1.85 -13.77
CA ALA A 103 10.56 1.60 -12.88
C ALA A 103 10.19 0.12 -12.85
N GLN A 104 10.05 -0.52 -14.01
CA GLN A 104 9.74 -1.95 -14.11
C GLN A 104 10.80 -2.83 -13.46
N LYS A 105 12.09 -2.49 -13.66
CA LYS A 105 13.19 -3.34 -13.21
C LYS A 105 13.52 -3.17 -11.73
N TYR A 106 13.34 -1.97 -11.18
CA TYR A 106 13.89 -1.62 -9.86
C TYR A 106 12.84 -1.07 -8.90
N LEU A 107 12.02 -0.10 -9.33
CA LEU A 107 11.08 0.56 -8.42
C LEU A 107 9.88 -0.30 -8.07
N ILE A 108 9.23 -0.90 -9.09
CA ILE A 108 8.03 -1.71 -8.89
C ILE A 108 8.34 -2.91 -7.99
N PRO A 109 9.40 -3.71 -8.21
CA PRO A 109 9.74 -4.81 -7.29
C PRO A 109 10.01 -4.35 -5.86
N THR A 110 10.74 -3.24 -5.68
CA THR A 110 11.02 -2.68 -4.35
C THR A 110 9.73 -2.21 -3.67
N SER A 111 8.87 -1.51 -4.42
CA SER A 111 7.58 -1.01 -3.93
C SER A 111 6.64 -2.16 -3.57
N ALA A 112 6.65 -3.23 -4.36
CA ALA A 112 5.84 -4.40 -4.12
C ALA A 112 6.21 -5.07 -2.80
N ARG A 113 7.51 -5.30 -2.57
CA ARG A 113 8.01 -5.83 -1.30
C ARG A 113 7.62 -4.94 -0.12
N CYS A 114 7.83 -3.63 -0.24
CA CYS A 114 7.51 -2.69 0.84
C CYS A 114 6.01 -2.56 1.12
N SER A 115 5.15 -2.70 0.11
CA SER A 115 3.70 -2.76 0.28
C SER A 115 3.27 -4.06 0.96
N ALA A 116 3.88 -5.20 0.59
CA ALA A 116 3.63 -6.47 1.24
C ALA A 116 4.02 -6.43 2.73
N GLU A 117 5.21 -5.95 3.06
CA GLU A 117 5.67 -5.76 4.44
C GLU A 117 4.71 -4.87 5.25
N GLY A 118 4.26 -3.74 4.67
CA GLY A 118 3.28 -2.86 5.31
C GLY A 118 1.92 -3.54 5.53
N LEU A 119 1.45 -4.32 4.56
CA LEU A 119 0.20 -5.06 4.69
C LEU A 119 0.32 -6.16 5.76
N HIS A 120 1.44 -6.87 5.81
CA HIS A 120 1.72 -7.85 6.87
C HIS A 120 1.74 -7.21 8.25
N ALA A 121 2.42 -6.08 8.41
CA ALA A 121 2.43 -5.33 9.67
C ALA A 121 1.00 -4.89 10.06
N SER A 122 0.16 -4.54 9.09
CA SER A 122 -1.24 -4.17 9.32
C SER A 122 -2.13 -5.31 9.86
N TYR A 123 -1.69 -6.56 9.81
CA TYR A 123 -2.41 -7.68 10.45
C TYR A 123 -1.60 -8.39 11.54
N SER A 124 -0.40 -7.91 11.85
CA SER A 124 0.39 -8.43 12.96
C SER A 124 -0.27 -8.14 14.31
N LEU A 125 -0.29 -9.14 15.19
CA LEU A 125 -0.72 -8.97 16.58
C LEU A 125 0.19 -8.00 17.35
N SER A 126 1.51 -8.04 17.09
CA SER A 126 2.49 -7.15 17.74
C SER A 126 2.29 -5.68 17.39
N GLU A 127 1.65 -5.41 16.24
CA GLU A 127 1.34 -4.07 15.74
C GLU A 127 -0.08 -3.61 16.12
N GLY A 128 -0.70 -4.30 17.09
CA GLY A 128 -1.98 -3.89 17.65
C GLY A 128 -3.20 -4.24 16.80
N CYS A 129 -3.09 -5.22 15.87
CA CYS A 129 -4.22 -5.62 15.04
C CYS A 129 -5.47 -5.98 15.86
N ALA A 130 -5.33 -6.82 16.88
CA ALA A 130 -6.48 -7.23 17.70
C ALA A 130 -7.16 -6.03 18.38
N GLN A 131 -6.37 -5.09 18.90
CA GLN A 131 -6.89 -3.89 19.54
C GLN A 131 -7.69 -3.01 18.55
N ARG A 132 -7.27 -2.92 17.29
CA ARG A 132 -7.99 -2.17 16.24
C ARG A 132 -9.36 -2.75 15.94
N HIS A 133 -9.47 -4.07 16.01
CA HIS A 133 -10.67 -4.81 15.63
C HIS A 133 -11.52 -5.30 16.81
N LYS A 134 -11.15 -4.93 18.05
CA LYS A 134 -11.82 -5.40 19.27
C LYS A 134 -13.33 -5.13 19.33
N SER A 135 -13.80 -4.05 18.69
CA SER A 135 -15.22 -3.69 18.64
C SER A 135 -15.93 -4.20 17.40
N GLN A 136 -15.19 -4.83 16.48
CA GLN A 136 -15.71 -5.30 15.18
C GLN A 136 -15.94 -6.81 15.18
N PHE A 137 -15.12 -7.56 15.92
CA PHE A 137 -15.19 -9.03 15.95
C PHE A 137 -15.18 -9.54 17.38
N ALA A 138 -15.87 -10.65 17.59
CA ALA A 138 -15.90 -11.31 18.88
C ALA A 138 -14.53 -11.98 19.23
N ASN A 139 -13.79 -12.45 18.22
CA ASN A 139 -12.39 -12.89 18.34
C ASN A 139 -11.46 -12.08 17.41
N PRO A 140 -11.04 -10.86 17.82
CA PRO A 140 -10.21 -10.01 16.98
C PRO A 140 -8.81 -10.59 16.72
N GLU A 141 -8.25 -11.40 17.64
CA GLU A 141 -6.97 -12.08 17.42
C GLU A 141 -7.07 -13.14 16.31
N GLY A 142 -8.13 -13.95 16.34
CA GLY A 142 -8.40 -14.96 15.31
C GLY A 142 -8.63 -14.33 13.94
N PHE A 143 -9.29 -13.17 13.87
CA PHE A 143 -9.39 -12.39 12.64
C PHE A 143 -8.00 -11.99 12.11
N CYS A 144 -7.16 -11.40 12.97
CA CYS A 144 -5.83 -10.93 12.59
C CYS A 144 -4.91 -12.07 12.14
N GLN A 145 -4.90 -13.19 12.86
CA GLN A 145 -4.14 -14.39 12.49
C GLN A 145 -4.60 -14.97 11.14
N CYS A 146 -5.92 -15.06 10.93
CA CYS A 146 -6.48 -15.52 9.65
C CYS A 146 -6.06 -14.60 8.49
N MET A 147 -6.16 -13.29 8.67
CA MET A 147 -5.76 -12.32 7.65
C MET A 147 -4.26 -12.39 7.37
N GLN A 148 -3.43 -12.46 8.41
CA GLN A 148 -1.98 -12.58 8.27
C GLN A 148 -1.62 -13.84 7.47
N SER A 149 -2.25 -14.99 7.76
CA SER A 149 -2.04 -16.22 7.00
C SER A 149 -2.52 -16.10 5.55
N ALA A 150 -3.68 -15.47 5.31
CA ALA A 150 -4.22 -15.30 3.97
C ALA A 150 -3.34 -14.39 3.10
N ILE A 151 -2.80 -13.31 3.67
CA ILE A 151 -1.89 -12.38 2.99
C ILE A 151 -0.54 -13.05 2.71
N SER A 152 -0.05 -13.90 3.62
CA SER A 152 1.19 -14.66 3.42
C SER A 152 1.15 -15.63 2.23
N ALA A 153 -0.04 -15.93 1.72
CA ALA A 153 -0.22 -16.76 0.52
C ALA A 153 -0.20 -15.94 -0.78
N LEU A 154 -0.13 -14.60 -0.70
CA LEU A 154 -0.03 -13.72 -1.85
C LEU A 154 1.44 -13.41 -2.15
N SER A 155 1.77 -13.25 -3.43
CA SER A 155 3.04 -12.66 -3.82
C SER A 155 3.07 -11.16 -3.54
N ASP A 156 4.27 -10.59 -3.36
CA ASP A 156 4.48 -9.15 -3.20
C ASP A 156 3.81 -8.36 -4.34
N MET A 157 3.90 -8.88 -5.57
CA MET A 157 3.30 -8.26 -6.76
C MET A 157 1.76 -8.29 -6.73
N GLU A 158 1.15 -9.36 -6.24
CA GLU A 158 -0.31 -9.40 -6.05
C GLU A 158 -0.76 -8.38 -5.00
N VAL A 159 -0.01 -8.24 -3.89
CA VAL A 159 -0.29 -7.22 -2.87
C VAL A 159 -0.16 -5.82 -3.46
N TYR A 160 0.91 -5.58 -4.23
CA TYR A 160 1.16 -4.31 -4.90
C TYR A 160 0.04 -3.93 -5.87
N GLN A 161 -0.33 -4.86 -6.76
CA GLN A 161 -1.41 -4.67 -7.74
C GLN A 161 -2.74 -4.40 -7.04
N SER A 162 -3.06 -5.16 -5.99
CA SER A 162 -4.26 -4.93 -5.19
C SER A 162 -4.28 -3.52 -4.57
N GLY A 163 -3.12 -3.04 -4.12
CA GLY A 163 -2.97 -1.68 -3.58
C GLY A 163 -3.19 -0.59 -4.65
N GLN A 164 -2.62 -0.78 -5.85
CA GLN A 164 -2.82 0.14 -6.98
C GLN A 164 -4.27 0.17 -7.45
N GLU A 165 -4.84 -1.00 -7.75
CA GLU A 165 -6.22 -1.13 -8.19
C GLU A 165 -7.20 -0.59 -7.14
N GLY A 166 -6.91 -0.81 -5.86
CA GLY A 166 -7.66 -0.22 -4.76
C GLY A 166 -7.61 1.32 -4.80
N ALA A 167 -6.43 1.91 -4.95
CA ALA A 167 -6.27 3.36 -5.02
C ALA A 167 -7.07 3.98 -6.19
N ASP A 168 -6.91 3.41 -7.39
CA ASP A 168 -7.62 3.86 -8.59
C ASP A 168 -9.14 3.72 -8.43
N PHE A 169 -9.60 2.59 -7.88
CA PHE A 169 -11.00 2.36 -7.57
C PHE A 169 -11.53 3.39 -6.57
N SER A 170 -10.78 3.69 -5.51
CA SER A 170 -11.19 4.65 -4.48
C SER A 170 -11.37 6.05 -5.06
N GLU A 171 -10.45 6.50 -5.92
CA GLU A 171 -10.57 7.79 -6.60
C GLU A 171 -11.81 7.83 -7.51
N ALA A 172 -11.98 6.80 -8.34
CA ALA A 172 -13.11 6.69 -9.26
C ALA A 172 -14.45 6.62 -8.52
N TYR A 173 -14.54 5.85 -7.43
CA TYR A 173 -15.71 5.75 -6.57
C TYR A 173 -16.11 7.13 -6.00
N GLN A 174 -15.13 7.91 -5.60
CA GLN A 174 -15.37 9.20 -4.93
C GLN A 174 -15.73 10.29 -5.93
N LYS A 175 -15.17 10.21 -7.13
CA LYS A 175 -15.64 10.99 -8.27
C LYS A 175 -17.10 10.65 -8.59
N ALA A 176 -17.43 9.37 -8.77
CA ALA A 176 -18.80 8.92 -9.04
C ALA A 176 -19.80 9.41 -7.97
N LYS A 177 -19.43 9.31 -6.69
CA LYS A 177 -20.23 9.82 -5.57
C LYS A 177 -20.46 11.33 -5.65
N ARG A 178 -19.44 12.13 -5.98
CA ARG A 178 -19.58 13.60 -6.13
C ARG A 178 -20.45 13.97 -7.33
N GLU A 179 -20.39 13.17 -8.39
CA GLU A 179 -21.13 13.39 -9.63
C GLU A 179 -22.54 12.78 -9.61
N GLY A 180 -22.91 12.04 -8.54
CA GLY A 180 -24.22 11.42 -8.40
C GLY A 180 -24.47 10.27 -9.37
N VAL A 181 -23.42 9.69 -9.95
CA VAL A 181 -23.50 8.56 -10.88
C VAL A 181 -23.23 7.23 -10.13
N PRO A 182 -23.66 6.08 -10.68
CA PRO A 182 -23.38 4.79 -10.08
C PRO A 182 -21.87 4.59 -9.87
N PRO A 183 -21.45 4.02 -8.71
CA PRO A 183 -20.05 3.72 -8.49
C PRO A 183 -19.57 2.66 -9.50
N PRO A 184 -18.27 2.68 -9.88
CA PRO A 184 -17.70 1.61 -10.69
C PRO A 184 -17.76 0.28 -9.92
N ASP A 185 -17.66 -0.82 -10.66
CA ASP A 185 -17.49 -2.13 -10.05
C ASP A 185 -16.09 -2.25 -9.41
N PRO A 186 -15.96 -2.90 -8.24
CA PRO A 186 -14.66 -3.19 -7.66
C PRO A 186 -13.80 -4.06 -8.60
N PRO A 187 -12.49 -3.80 -8.71
CA PRO A 187 -11.60 -4.66 -9.46
C PRO A 187 -11.41 -6.02 -8.77
N GLU A 188 -11.00 -7.04 -9.54
CA GLU A 188 -10.91 -8.43 -9.05
C GLU A 188 -9.94 -8.60 -7.87
N ALA A 189 -8.81 -7.89 -7.86
CA ALA A 189 -7.88 -7.97 -6.74
C ALA A 189 -8.51 -7.41 -5.45
N LEU A 190 -9.32 -6.35 -5.55
CA LEU A 190 -10.06 -5.81 -4.41
C LEU A 190 -11.16 -6.76 -3.94
N LYS A 191 -11.90 -7.41 -4.86
CA LYS A 191 -12.86 -8.46 -4.52
C LYS A 191 -12.20 -9.63 -3.79
N LYS A 192 -11.01 -10.06 -4.24
CA LYS A 192 -10.22 -11.11 -3.60
C LYS A 192 -9.89 -10.75 -2.14
N LEU A 193 -9.40 -9.53 -1.89
CA LEU A 193 -9.11 -9.04 -0.53
C LEU A 193 -10.38 -8.93 0.33
N GLN A 194 -11.50 -8.47 -0.23
CA GLN A 194 -12.78 -8.41 0.47
C GLN A 194 -13.24 -9.81 0.89
N ALA A 195 -13.22 -10.78 -0.03
CA ALA A 195 -13.58 -12.17 0.25
C ALA A 195 -12.68 -12.82 1.30
N MET A 196 -11.37 -12.49 1.32
CA MET A 196 -10.48 -12.90 2.41
C MET A 196 -10.92 -12.33 3.76
N GLY A 197 -11.21 -11.02 3.80
CA GLY A 197 -11.69 -10.34 5.00
C GLY A 197 -13.00 -10.93 5.54
N GLU A 198 -13.98 -11.17 4.66
CA GLU A 198 -15.27 -11.77 5.02
C GLU A 198 -15.11 -13.19 5.57
N ARG A 199 -14.27 -14.01 4.93
CA ARG A 199 -13.96 -15.36 5.43
C ARG A 199 -13.35 -15.30 6.83
N CYS A 200 -12.36 -14.44 7.05
CA CYS A 200 -11.71 -14.29 8.35
C CYS A 200 -12.65 -13.71 9.41
N ALA A 201 -13.51 -12.76 9.05
CA ALA A 201 -14.53 -12.21 9.94
C ALA A 201 -15.54 -13.27 10.36
N SER A 202 -15.99 -14.12 9.42
CA SER A 202 -16.91 -15.22 9.71
C SER A 202 -16.31 -16.22 10.70
N THR A 203 -15.04 -16.60 10.52
CA THR A 203 -14.34 -17.49 11.46
C THR A 203 -14.17 -16.85 12.83
N ALA A 204 -13.79 -15.57 12.88
CA ALA A 204 -13.62 -14.81 14.12
C ALA A 204 -14.92 -14.70 14.94
N ASN A 205 -16.06 -14.55 14.28
CA ASN A 205 -17.35 -14.44 14.95
C ASN A 205 -17.91 -15.82 15.38
N ARG A 206 -17.71 -16.87 14.57
CA ARG A 206 -18.14 -18.24 14.92
C ARG A 206 -17.40 -18.83 16.11
N ALA A 207 -16.13 -18.50 16.30
CA ALA A 207 -15.31 -18.96 17.43
C ALA A 207 -15.87 -18.55 18.81
N SER A 208 -16.86 -17.65 18.86
CA SER A 208 -17.45 -17.12 20.09
C SER A 208 -18.83 -17.70 20.43
N GLY A 209 -19.34 -18.67 19.66
CA GLY A 209 -20.67 -19.26 19.89
C GLY A 209 -21.85 -18.32 19.61
N LEU A 210 -21.60 -17.13 19.06
CA LEU A 210 -22.64 -16.22 18.59
C LEU A 210 -23.09 -16.66 17.19
N THR A 211 -24.22 -17.35 17.12
CA THR A 211 -25.03 -17.42 15.90
C THR A 211 -25.56 -16.03 15.60
N THR A 212 -25.18 -15.45 14.46
CA THR A 212 -25.88 -14.29 13.90
C THR A 212 -27.37 -14.65 13.70
N PRO A 213 -28.32 -13.77 14.04
CA PRO A 213 -29.71 -13.92 13.63
C PRO A 213 -29.86 -13.90 12.11
#